data_AF-A0A845BFB9-F1
#
_entry.id   AF-A0A845BFB9-F1
#
_cell.length_a   1.000
_cell.length_b   1.000
_cell.length_c   1.000
_cell.angle_alpha   90.00
_cell.angle_beta   90.00
_cell.angle_gamma   90.00
#
_symmetry.space_group_name_H-M   'P 1'
#
loop_
_entity.id
_entity.type
_entity.pdbx_description
1 polymer ?
#
loop_
_entity_poly.entity_id
_entity_poly.type
_entity_poly.pdbx_seq_one_letter_code
_entity_poly.pdbx_strand_id
1 'polypeptide(L)'
;MPIFLVLDASFAASPRAAAAELTGYVTGWAAYALATLPVCRSIGREMHWPRLVAAWNWTNLLQYLIMLVIAVVSALPSPGWLREVVTVSGIGYALWLQWFAARSTLRVSSLAAAGFVVLDLTVTVLISGAVTDLSRG
;
A
#
# COMPACT_ATOMS: atom_id res chain seq x y z
N MET A 1 -1.42 1.06 0.73
CA MET A 1 -0.59 2.10 1.40
C MET A 1 0.87 1.64 1.48
N PRO A 2 1.72 1.95 0.49
CA PRO A 2 3.10 1.52 0.52
C PRO A 2 3.89 2.35 1.54
N ILE A 3 4.80 1.68 2.24
CA ILE A 3 5.63 2.19 3.35
C ILE A 3 6.61 3.31 2.95
N PHE A 4 6.57 3.80 1.71
CA PHE A 4 7.42 4.89 1.25
C PHE A 4 7.22 6.19 2.07
N LEU A 5 6.09 6.32 2.80
CA LEU A 5 5.82 7.45 3.73
C LEU A 5 6.34 7.25 5.17
N VAL A 6 6.58 6.03 5.63
CA VAL A 6 7.02 5.79 7.03
C VAL A 6 8.52 6.09 7.21
N LEU A 7 9.27 6.16 6.10
CA LEU A 7 10.70 6.49 6.06
C LEU A 7 10.96 7.80 5.32
N ASP A 8 9.94 8.62 5.10
CA ASP A 8 10.14 9.95 4.53
C ASP A 8 10.57 10.92 5.65
N ALA A 9 11.57 11.75 5.37
CA ALA A 9 12.11 12.70 6.35
C ALA A 9 11.07 13.77 6.76
N SER A 10 9.91 13.80 6.10
CA SER A 10 8.74 14.65 6.39
C SER A 10 8.21 14.47 7.82
N PHE A 11 8.21 13.26 8.38
CA PHE A 11 7.79 13.01 9.77
C PHE A 11 8.61 13.79 10.79
N ALA A 12 9.91 13.95 10.51
CA ALA A 12 10.85 14.68 11.36
C ALA A 12 10.86 16.19 11.09
N ALA A 13 10.17 16.66 10.03
CA ALA A 13 10.20 18.06 9.62
C ALA A 13 9.36 18.97 10.54
N SER A 14 8.19 18.51 10.99
CA SER A 14 7.35 19.24 11.95
C SER A 14 6.25 18.38 12.60
N PRO A 15 5.72 18.77 13.79
CA PRO A 15 4.57 18.10 14.40
C PRO A 15 3.32 18.10 13.52
N ARG A 16 3.16 19.14 12.68
CA ARG A 16 2.06 19.24 11.72
C ARG A 16 2.19 18.21 10.60
N ALA A 17 3.38 18.07 10.03
CA ALA A 17 3.66 17.06 9.03
C ALA A 17 3.42 15.65 9.60
N ALA A 18 3.89 15.36 10.81
CA ALA A 18 3.60 14.10 11.49
C ALA A 18 2.10 13.84 11.68
N ALA A 19 1.31 14.87 12.06
CA ALA A 19 -0.14 14.75 12.19
C ALA A 19 -0.84 14.51 10.84
N ALA A 20 -0.40 15.19 9.79
CA ALA A 20 -0.91 14.98 8.43
C ALA A 20 -0.62 13.56 7.94
N GLU A 21 0.60 13.05 8.14
CA GLU A 21 1.00 11.68 7.78
C GLU A 21 0.19 10.62 8.54
N LEU A 22 0.03 10.77 9.85
CA LEU A 22 -0.80 9.86 10.66
C LEU A 22 -2.26 9.86 10.21
N THR A 23 -2.80 11.03 9.88
CA THR A 23 -4.16 11.16 9.34
C THR A 23 -4.26 10.45 8.00
N GLY A 24 -3.32 10.70 7.09
CA GLY A 24 -3.25 10.03 5.79
C GLY A 24 -3.16 8.52 5.91
N TYR A 25 -2.36 8.01 6.85
CA TYR A 25 -2.25 6.57 7.11
C TYR A 25 -3.59 5.96 7.54
N VAL A 26 -4.25 6.54 8.54
CA VAL A 26 -5.54 6.03 9.05
C VAL A 26 -6.64 6.14 8.00
N THR A 27 -6.72 7.30 7.33
CA THR A 27 -7.70 7.53 6.26
C THR A 27 -7.46 6.60 5.09
N GLY A 28 -6.21 6.34 4.70
CA GLY A 28 -5.86 5.45 3.60
C GLY A 28 -6.19 4.00 3.86
N TRP A 29 -5.95 3.56 5.10
CA TRP A 29 -6.35 2.23 5.54
C TRP A 29 -7.87 2.05 5.46
N ALA A 30 -8.64 2.99 6.00
CA ALA A 30 -10.10 2.94 5.96
C ALA A 30 -10.66 3.12 4.54
N ALA A 31 -10.09 4.03 3.75
CA ALA A 31 -10.55 4.34 2.40
C ALA A 31 -10.46 3.13 1.47
N TYR A 32 -9.34 2.41 1.48
CA TYR A 32 -9.22 1.21 0.66
C TYR A 32 -10.20 0.10 1.11
N ALA A 33 -10.29 -0.16 2.41
CA ALA A 33 -11.23 -1.15 2.94
C ALA A 33 -12.68 -0.82 2.55
N LEU A 34 -13.11 0.43 2.70
CA LEU A 34 -14.45 0.88 2.32
C LEU A 34 -14.67 0.90 0.81
N ALA A 35 -13.68 1.30 0.02
CA ALA A 35 -13.78 1.36 -1.44
C ALA A 35 -13.90 -0.03 -2.08
N THR A 36 -13.31 -1.06 -1.48
CA THR A 36 -13.40 -2.44 -1.99
C THR A 36 -14.77 -3.07 -1.75
N LEU A 37 -15.55 -2.63 -0.77
CA LEU A 37 -16.88 -3.18 -0.47
C LEU A 37 -17.87 -3.04 -1.65
N PRO A 38 -18.12 -1.84 -2.22
CA PRO A 38 -19.03 -1.70 -3.37
C PRO A 38 -18.51 -2.44 -4.60
N VAL A 39 -17.18 -2.51 -4.80
CA VAL A 39 -16.59 -3.32 -5.87
C VAL A 39 -16.93 -4.80 -5.68
N CYS A 40 -16.71 -5.34 -4.48
CA CYS A 40 -17.09 -6.72 -4.14
C CYS A 40 -18.59 -6.97 -4.31
N ARG A 41 -19.46 -6.02 -3.96
CA ARG A 41 -20.91 -6.09 -4.20
C ARG A 41 -21.23 -6.18 -5.69
N SER A 42 -20.63 -5.29 -6.50
CA SER A 42 -20.89 -5.22 -7.95
C SER A 42 -20.51 -6.50 -8.70
N ILE A 43 -19.52 -7.25 -8.20
CA ILE A 43 -19.07 -8.53 -8.78
C ILE A 43 -19.66 -9.77 -8.09
N GLY A 44 -20.62 -9.58 -7.18
CA GLY A 44 -21.30 -10.69 -6.47
C GLY A 44 -20.42 -11.43 -5.45
N ARG A 45 -19.37 -10.80 -4.92
CA ARG A 45 -18.41 -11.38 -3.97
C ARG A 45 -18.40 -10.72 -2.59
N GLU A 46 -19.48 -10.04 -2.20
CA GLU A 46 -19.60 -9.36 -0.90
C GLU A 46 -19.29 -10.27 0.30
N MET A 47 -19.75 -11.53 0.29
CA MET A 47 -19.48 -12.48 1.39
C MET A 47 -17.99 -12.75 1.61
N HIS A 48 -17.15 -12.50 0.60
CA HIS A 48 -15.69 -12.68 0.67
C HIS A 48 -14.96 -11.39 1.09
N TRP A 49 -15.66 -10.25 1.20
CA TRP A 49 -15.05 -8.96 1.54
C TRP A 49 -14.31 -8.98 2.90
N PRO A 50 -14.85 -9.55 3.99
CA PRO A 50 -14.10 -9.63 5.25
C PRO A 50 -12.79 -10.43 5.11
N ARG A 51 -12.82 -11.51 4.30
CA ARG A 51 -11.65 -12.34 4.02
C ARG A 51 -10.63 -11.61 3.16
N LEU A 52 -11.07 -10.81 2.19
CA LEU A 52 -10.22 -9.92 1.40
C LEU A 52 -9.51 -8.93 2.31
N VAL A 53 -10.24 -8.22 3.18
CA VAL A 53 -9.66 -7.22 4.09
C VAL A 53 -8.67 -7.88 5.06
N ALA A 54 -8.98 -9.05 5.62
CA ALA A 54 -8.08 -9.78 6.49
C ALA A 54 -6.78 -10.19 5.75
N ALA A 55 -6.90 -10.79 4.56
CA ALA A 55 -5.75 -11.18 3.76
C ALA A 55 -4.91 -9.98 3.31
N TRP A 56 -5.55 -8.88 2.94
CA TRP A 56 -4.88 -7.62 2.60
C TRP A 56 -4.07 -7.08 3.79
N ASN A 57 -4.62 -7.10 5.01
CA ASN A 57 -3.86 -6.70 6.20
C ASN A 57 -2.65 -7.59 6.45
N TRP A 58 -2.80 -8.91 6.35
CA TRP A 58 -1.69 -9.85 6.55
C TRP A 58 -0.61 -9.74 5.46
N THR A 59 -1.03 -9.52 4.21
CA THR A 59 -0.09 -9.32 3.09
C THR A 59 0.63 -7.99 3.20
N ASN A 60 -0.04 -6.92 3.64
CA ASN A 60 0.62 -5.65 3.96
C ASN A 60 1.66 -5.81 5.06
N LEU A 61 1.35 -6.55 6.14
CA LEU A 61 2.32 -6.80 7.21
C LEU A 61 3.58 -7.51 6.66
N LEU A 62 3.40 -8.54 5.84
CA LEU A 62 4.52 -9.24 5.20
C LEU A 62 5.31 -8.31 4.27
N GLN A 63 4.62 -7.51 3.47
CA GLN A 63 5.23 -6.53 2.59
C GLN A 63 6.05 -5.51 3.39
N TYR A 64 5.54 -5.03 4.52
CA TYR A 64 6.25 -4.11 5.40
C TYR A 64 7.51 -4.73 6.00
N LEU A 65 7.43 -5.99 6.44
CA LEU A 65 8.60 -6.70 6.95
C LEU A 65 9.69 -6.84 5.86
N ILE A 66 9.30 -7.17 4.64
CA ILE A 66 10.23 -7.28 3.51
C ILE A 66 10.83 -5.93 3.15
N MET A 67 10.02 -4.86 3.11
CA MET A 67 10.51 -3.52 2.82
C MET A 67 11.45 -3.00 3.92
N LEU A 68 11.21 -3.35 5.18
CA LEU A 68 12.14 -3.06 6.28
C LEU A 68 13.49 -3.77 6.08
N VAL A 69 13.47 -5.06 5.72
CA VAL A 69 14.69 -5.82 5.39
C VAL A 69 15.43 -5.17 4.22
N ILE A 70 14.71 -4.81 3.16
CA ILE A 70 15.25 -4.11 2.00
C ILE A 70 15.89 -2.78 2.42
N ALA A 71 15.23 -1.99 3.27
CA ALA A 71 15.74 -0.70 3.73
C ALA A 71 17.04 -0.87 4.54
N VAL A 72 17.10 -1.83 5.45
CA VAL A 72 18.30 -2.15 6.23
C VAL A 72 19.45 -2.60 5.32
N VAL A 73 19.18 -3.49 4.36
CA VAL A 73 20.19 -3.95 3.39
C VAL A 73 20.66 -2.81 2.50
N SER A 74 19.77 -1.91 2.09
CA SER A 74 20.09 -0.76 1.24
C SER A 74 20.91 0.32 1.95
N ALA A 75 20.88 0.36 3.28
CA ALA A 75 21.72 1.24 4.11
C ALA A 75 23.17 0.76 4.19
N LEU A 76 23.44 -0.52 3.86
CA LEU A 76 24.81 -1.04 3.79
C LEU A 76 25.53 -0.51 2.54
N PRO A 77 26.87 -0.35 2.59
CA PRO A 77 27.66 0.01 1.42
C PRO A 77 27.43 -0.99 0.28
N SER A 78 26.76 -0.55 -0.78
CA SER A 78 26.38 -1.38 -1.92
C SER A 78 26.50 -0.61 -3.24
N PRO A 79 26.79 -1.28 -4.36
CA PRO A 79 26.80 -0.65 -5.67
C PRO A 79 25.44 0.01 -6.00
N GLY A 80 25.45 1.14 -6.73
CA GLY A 80 24.22 1.87 -7.10
C GLY A 80 23.19 1.01 -7.82
N TRP A 81 23.62 0.23 -8.80
CA TRP A 81 22.75 -0.66 -9.59
C TRP A 81 22.02 -1.71 -8.74
N LEU A 82 22.62 -2.18 -7.64
CA LEU A 82 22.01 -3.18 -6.78
C LEU A 82 20.82 -2.58 -6.01
N ARG A 83 20.96 -1.32 -5.56
CA ARG A 83 19.88 -0.60 -4.87
C ARG A 83 18.68 -0.40 -5.79
N GLU A 84 18.89 0.03 -7.02
CA GLU A 84 17.82 0.21 -8.02
C GLU A 84 17.08 -1.09 -8.31
N VAL A 85 17.83 -2.19 -8.56
CA VAL A 85 17.24 -3.51 -8.80
C VAL A 85 16.39 -3.96 -7.61
N VAL A 86 16.87 -3.76 -6.39
CA VAL A 86 16.14 -4.12 -5.17
C VAL A 86 14.87 -3.28 -5.02
N THR A 87 14.92 -1.96 -5.27
CA THR A 87 13.74 -1.09 -5.20
C THR A 87 12.68 -1.49 -6.22
N VAL A 88 13.05 -1.67 -7.49
CA VAL A 88 12.12 -2.08 -8.56
C VAL A 88 11.53 -3.46 -8.26
N SER A 89 12.35 -4.39 -7.80
CA SER A 89 11.90 -5.73 -7.40
C SER A 89 10.92 -5.68 -6.22
N GLY A 90 11.16 -4.81 -5.24
CA GLY A 90 10.26 -4.59 -4.11
C GLY A 90 8.89 -4.06 -4.53
N ILE A 91 8.86 -3.09 -5.46
CA ILE A 91 7.60 -2.57 -6.03
C ILE A 91 6.87 -3.68 -6.80
N GLY A 92 7.58 -4.41 -7.67
CA GLY A 92 6.99 -5.52 -8.42
C GLY A 92 6.42 -6.61 -7.51
N TYR A 93 7.15 -6.97 -6.45
CA TYR A 93 6.71 -7.93 -5.44
C TYR A 93 5.45 -7.45 -4.70
N ALA A 94 5.40 -6.19 -4.28
CA ALA A 94 4.25 -5.60 -3.61
C ALA A 94 2.98 -5.68 -4.47
N LEU A 95 3.08 -5.23 -5.72
CA LEU A 95 1.95 -5.26 -6.67
C LEU A 95 1.50 -6.70 -6.94
N TRP A 96 2.46 -7.62 -7.10
CA TRP A 96 2.16 -9.03 -7.30
C TRP A 96 1.46 -9.66 -6.09
N LEU A 97 1.95 -9.39 -4.87
CA LEU A 97 1.39 -9.94 -3.64
C LEU A 97 -0.04 -9.47 -3.42
N GLN A 98 -0.30 -8.18 -3.65
CA GLN A 98 -1.64 -7.61 -3.55
C GLN A 98 -2.58 -8.19 -4.60
N TRP A 99 -2.14 -8.28 -5.85
CA TRP A 99 -2.90 -8.94 -6.92
C TRP A 99 -3.23 -10.40 -6.57
N PHE A 100 -2.23 -11.13 -6.07
CA PHE A 100 -2.37 -12.53 -5.69
C PHE A 100 -3.34 -12.69 -4.50
N ALA A 101 -3.26 -11.82 -3.50
CA ALA A 101 -4.17 -11.80 -2.35
C ALA A 101 -5.62 -11.53 -2.80
N ALA A 102 -5.85 -10.52 -3.65
CA ALA A 102 -7.18 -10.21 -4.16
C ALA A 102 -7.75 -11.37 -5.00
N ARG A 103 -6.93 -11.94 -5.90
CA ARG A 103 -7.34 -13.07 -6.75
C ARG A 103 -7.67 -14.32 -5.95
N SER A 104 -6.82 -14.69 -4.99
CA SER A 104 -6.97 -15.91 -4.20
C SER A 104 -8.14 -15.84 -3.22
N THR A 105 -8.41 -14.66 -2.64
CA THR A 105 -9.50 -14.46 -1.68
C THR A 105 -10.86 -14.36 -2.35
N LEU A 106 -10.97 -13.57 -3.43
CA LEU A 106 -12.23 -13.35 -4.13
C LEU A 106 -12.51 -14.42 -5.20
N ARG A 107 -11.52 -15.22 -5.58
CA ARG A 107 -11.60 -16.26 -6.62
C ARG A 107 -12.15 -15.71 -7.94
N VAL A 108 -11.58 -14.58 -8.36
CA VAL A 108 -11.95 -13.81 -9.56
C VAL A 108 -10.93 -13.97 -10.68
N SER A 109 -11.24 -13.44 -11.87
CA SER A 109 -10.29 -13.41 -12.99
C SER A 109 -9.06 -12.55 -12.65
N SER A 110 -7.96 -12.80 -13.33
CA SER A 110 -6.72 -12.03 -13.16
C SER A 110 -6.90 -10.53 -13.43
N LEU A 111 -7.73 -10.20 -14.43
CA LEU A 111 -8.05 -8.81 -14.78
C LEU A 111 -8.88 -8.13 -13.69
N ALA A 112 -9.88 -8.82 -13.13
CA ALA A 112 -10.65 -8.28 -12.02
C ALA A 112 -9.78 -8.02 -10.79
N ALA A 113 -8.85 -8.93 -10.46
CA ALA A 113 -7.91 -8.75 -9.37
C ALA A 113 -6.96 -7.55 -9.59
N ALA A 114 -6.55 -7.28 -10.83
CA ALA A 114 -5.76 -6.10 -11.15
C ALA A 114 -6.50 -4.79 -10.84
N GLY A 115 -7.83 -4.78 -10.97
CA GLY A 115 -8.67 -3.64 -10.59
C GLY A 115 -8.53 -3.25 -9.11
N PHE A 116 -8.35 -4.22 -8.21
CA PHE A 116 -8.12 -3.95 -6.78
C PHE A 116 -6.75 -3.31 -6.52
N VAL A 117 -5.74 -3.69 -7.28
CA VAL A 117 -4.40 -3.07 -7.22
C VAL A 117 -4.48 -1.62 -7.69
N VAL A 118 -5.13 -1.38 -8.84
CA VAL A 118 -5.36 -0.02 -9.37
C VAL A 118 -6.16 0.84 -8.38
N LEU A 119 -7.16 0.26 -7.71
CA LEU A 119 -7.94 0.95 -6.69
C LEU A 119 -7.06 1.38 -5.51
N ASP A 120 -6.19 0.53 -4.97
CA ASP A 120 -5.28 0.90 -3.88
C ASP A 120 -4.29 1.98 -4.32
N LEU A 121 -3.75 1.88 -5.54
CA LEU A 121 -2.87 2.92 -6.09
C LEU A 121 -3.59 4.26 -6.22
N THR A 122 -4.83 4.25 -6.69
CA THR A 122 -5.66 5.45 -6.82
C THR A 122 -5.92 6.09 -5.46
N VAL A 123 -6.34 5.29 -4.47
CA VAL A 123 -6.55 5.74 -3.09
C VAL A 123 -5.26 6.31 -2.51
N THR A 124 -4.13 5.63 -2.74
CA THR A 124 -2.80 6.06 -2.29
C THR A 124 -2.44 7.43 -2.86
N VAL A 125 -2.52 7.61 -4.18
CA VAL A 125 -2.15 8.88 -4.84
C VAL A 125 -3.02 10.03 -4.34
N LEU A 126 -4.34 9.84 -4.22
CA LEU A 126 -5.26 10.88 -3.75
C LEU A 126 -4.93 11.31 -2.32
N ILE A 127 -4.63 10.35 -1.44
CA ILE A 127 -4.34 10.64 -0.04
C ILE A 127 -2.96 11.27 0.12
N SER A 128 -1.94 10.80 -0.60
CA SER A 128 -0.61 11.43 -0.59
C SER A 128 -0.67 12.90 -1.04
N GLY A 129 -1.51 13.22 -2.02
CA GLY A 129 -1.78 14.61 -2.42
C GLY A 129 -2.35 15.44 -1.25
N ALA A 130 -3.41 14.95 -0.62
CA ALA A 130 -4.03 15.62 0.51
C ALA A 130 -3.08 15.80 1.72
N VAL A 131 -2.26 14.79 2.03
CA VAL A 131 -1.25 14.87 3.10
C VAL A 131 -0.21 15.95 2.80
N THR A 132 0.21 16.06 1.54
CA THR A 132 1.19 17.08 1.11
C THR A 132 0.65 18.49 1.32
N ASP A 133 -0.61 18.73 0.95
CA ASP A 133 -1.27 20.03 1.13
C ASP A 133 -1.44 20.37 2.61
N LEU A 134 -1.88 19.40 3.42
CA LEU A 134 -2.04 19.56 4.88
C LEU A 134 -0.72 19.86 5.59
N SER A 135 0.39 19.28 5.10
CA SER A 135 1.73 19.46 5.66
C SER A 135 2.36 20.82 5.35
N ARG A 136 1.91 21.48 4.27
CA ARG A 136 2.47 22.77 3.78
C ARG A 136 1.67 24.00 4.20
N GLY A 137 0.36 23.87 4.39
CA GLY A 137 -0.48 24.97 4.91
C GLY A 137 -0.20 25.27 6.37
#